data_AF-A0A842V983-F1
#
_entry.id   AF-A0A842V983-F1
#
_cell.length_a   1.000
_cell.length_b   1.000
_cell.length_c   1.000
_cell.angle_alpha   90.00
_cell.angle_beta   90.00
_cell.angle_gamma   90.00
#
_symmetry.space_group_name_H-M   'P 1'
#
loop_
_entity.id
_entity.type
_entity.pdbx_description
1 polymer ?
#
loop_
_entity_poly.entity_id
_entity_poly.type
_entity_poly.pdbx_seq_one_letter_code
_entity_poly.pdbx_strand_id
1 'polypeptide(L)'
;MVNPTIAGALASQELRDIIQQGWFGFEYTDDIERRIQPASYDPILSENAFRVPALWKPDKGATILESLRRLPSRRRAQVDLSDGGLIIPNRDFSWLVFLEGEYTIPDNFWLRASPKSTEGRLGNWVQLVADKQTDYDEVNGPYKGKLAVKITPRVFSSIIYPGMPVNQLRVFCGQDFNFDERSLRREVYTNELLYEGDTPVDPQRVNTRRGLEVHLDLEGRMTDGLVGFRAIGNPDPLDRRQRRAYPIHHYFDAIEAPRNGLLNIDPTDTLFVLATLERIRVPIMMAAEMDAVALEHGWVKWHEAGFFDPGFGYGADGEIKGKSGVVEVHAGGRGGEQLKHGQGCGRLQYHPLRRRPDKWYGMEGLGSSYADQIGAWFANPFVLPGHDLAELARLLLKQKEPVMAIATEHLFAQSQMDYFQGFKSRDSMSYEQRILQHYEFEPKESVEWDTLRKQPIPYVLVVNPTSKRVLVYKRAVDDETYTERRLQGKISIGIGGHVRKKDLSADNPLLCARDREFNEEIETRGPARMKHLGYINYDGDDVSRVHFGILYAAFVDTDDVRPKSAEVHSAEMMTLDDYHTLAEKPEYEVEAWTKIAIEQVEKLFK
;
A
#
# COMPACT_ATOMS: atom_id res chain seq x y z
N MET A 1 -19.33 -14.56 36.45
CA MET A 1 -20.51 -14.32 35.58
C MET A 1 -20.59 -12.84 35.28
N VAL A 2 -20.71 -12.48 34.00
CA VAL A 2 -20.87 -11.10 33.54
C VAL A 2 -22.22 -10.58 34.05
N ASN A 3 -22.23 -9.47 34.79
CA ASN A 3 -23.47 -8.93 35.37
C ASN A 3 -24.39 -8.39 34.26
N PRO A 4 -25.61 -8.92 34.06
CA PRO A 4 -26.50 -8.47 32.98
C PRO A 4 -27.14 -7.10 33.24
N THR A 5 -27.00 -6.50 34.43
CA THR A 5 -27.62 -5.21 34.76
C THR A 5 -26.84 -3.99 34.27
N ILE A 6 -25.60 -4.17 33.80
CA ILE A 6 -24.76 -3.07 33.29
C ILE A 6 -24.78 -3.14 31.76
N ALA A 7 -25.40 -2.15 31.12
CA ALA A 7 -25.47 -2.06 29.67
C ALA A 7 -24.17 -1.47 29.08
N GLY A 8 -23.85 -1.83 27.84
CA GLY A 8 -22.64 -1.37 27.14
C GLY A 8 -21.87 -2.50 26.46
N ALA A 9 -20.76 -2.15 25.82
CA ALA A 9 -19.85 -3.12 25.22
C ALA A 9 -18.99 -3.82 26.27
N LEU A 10 -18.68 -5.10 26.04
CA LEU A 10 -17.83 -5.90 26.91
C LEU A 10 -16.36 -5.54 26.69
N ALA A 11 -15.64 -5.37 27.79
CA ALA A 11 -14.19 -5.17 27.78
C ALA A 11 -13.43 -6.51 27.64
N SER A 12 -12.16 -6.44 27.30
CA SER A 12 -11.22 -7.57 27.14
C SER A 12 -11.34 -8.66 28.21
N GLN A 13 -11.34 -8.31 29.50
CA GLN A 13 -11.50 -9.25 30.59
C GLN A 13 -12.89 -9.90 30.66
N GLU A 14 -13.94 -9.19 30.25
CA GLU A 14 -15.29 -9.76 30.19
C GLU A 14 -15.43 -10.70 28.98
N LEU A 15 -14.78 -10.38 27.85
CA LEU A 15 -14.68 -11.27 26.70
C LEU A 15 -13.95 -12.57 27.08
N ARG A 16 -12.85 -12.45 27.83
CA ARG A 16 -12.13 -13.61 28.40
C ARG A 16 -13.05 -14.47 29.26
N ASP A 17 -13.79 -13.84 30.19
CA ASP A 17 -14.70 -14.53 31.10
C ASP A 17 -15.79 -15.31 30.34
N ILE A 18 -16.41 -14.72 29.31
CA ILE A 18 -17.49 -15.41 28.55
C ILE A 18 -16.94 -16.56 27.70
N ILE A 19 -15.73 -16.41 27.15
CA ILE A 19 -15.08 -17.48 26.37
C ILE A 19 -14.73 -18.65 27.29
N GLN A 20 -14.18 -18.40 28.48
CA GLN A 20 -13.92 -19.43 29.50
C GLN A 20 -15.21 -20.11 29.98
N GLN A 21 -16.35 -19.42 29.95
CA GLN A 21 -17.67 -19.99 30.24
C GLN A 21 -18.25 -20.79 29.06
N GLY A 22 -17.53 -20.91 27.95
CA GLY A 22 -17.93 -21.72 26.79
C GLY A 22 -18.88 -21.02 25.83
N TRP A 23 -19.04 -19.69 25.91
CA TRP A 23 -19.97 -18.98 25.01
C TRP A 23 -19.59 -19.11 23.55
N PHE A 24 -18.30 -19.27 23.20
CA PHE A 24 -17.87 -19.40 21.80
C PHE A 24 -17.60 -20.85 21.38
N GLY A 25 -17.79 -21.82 22.29
CA GLY A 25 -17.75 -23.25 21.96
C GLY A 25 -16.37 -23.81 21.60
N PHE A 26 -15.31 -23.20 22.13
CA PHE A 26 -13.94 -23.71 22.09
C PHE A 26 -13.24 -23.51 23.44
N GLU A 27 -12.19 -24.29 23.69
CA GLU A 27 -11.39 -24.18 24.91
C GLU A 27 -10.56 -22.90 24.92
N TYR A 28 -10.44 -22.29 26.10
CA TYR A 28 -9.62 -21.11 26.29
C TYR A 28 -8.14 -21.49 26.33
N THR A 29 -7.32 -20.86 25.48
CA THR A 29 -5.86 -21.08 25.38
C THR A 29 -5.12 -19.75 25.25
N ASP A 30 -3.79 -19.78 25.29
CA ASP A 30 -2.96 -18.58 25.06
C ASP A 30 -3.17 -17.98 23.65
N ASP A 31 -3.50 -18.81 22.66
CA ASP A 31 -3.84 -18.35 21.30
C ASP A 31 -5.19 -17.64 21.25
N ILE A 32 -6.14 -18.04 22.10
CA ILE A 32 -7.41 -17.31 22.27
C ILE A 32 -7.12 -15.95 22.92
N GLU A 33 -6.31 -15.91 23.97
CA GLU A 33 -5.99 -14.68 24.70
C GLU A 33 -5.32 -13.63 23.80
N ARG A 34 -4.45 -14.06 22.87
CA ARG A 34 -3.83 -13.19 21.85
C ARG A 34 -4.83 -12.57 20.87
N ARG A 35 -6.01 -13.16 20.71
CA ARG A 35 -7.07 -12.71 19.79
C ARG A 35 -8.16 -11.90 20.48
N ILE A 36 -8.10 -11.76 21.80
CA ILE A 36 -8.91 -10.82 22.56
C ILE A 36 -8.27 -9.43 22.48
N GLN A 37 -8.94 -8.53 21.75
CA GLN A 37 -8.65 -7.11 21.64
C GLN A 37 -9.25 -6.34 22.82
N PRO A 38 -8.95 -5.04 23.01
CA PRO A 38 -9.46 -4.26 24.13
C PRO A 38 -10.99 -4.30 24.33
N ALA A 39 -11.75 -4.31 23.23
CA ALA A 39 -13.22 -4.42 23.24
C ALA A 39 -13.77 -5.21 22.04
N SER A 40 -12.99 -6.16 21.51
CA SER A 40 -13.43 -7.07 20.43
C SER A 40 -12.67 -8.40 20.47
N TYR A 41 -13.12 -9.38 19.70
CA TYR A 41 -12.50 -10.70 19.55
C TYR A 41 -12.30 -11.03 18.08
N ASP A 42 -11.14 -11.58 17.71
CA ASP A 42 -10.78 -11.92 16.34
C ASP A 42 -11.00 -13.43 16.05
N PRO A 43 -12.17 -13.85 15.54
CA PRO A 43 -12.42 -15.24 15.16
C PRO A 43 -11.63 -15.60 13.90
N ILE A 44 -11.26 -16.88 13.78
CA ILE A 44 -10.43 -17.38 12.68
C ILE A 44 -11.21 -18.25 11.70
N LEU A 45 -10.76 -18.23 10.44
CA LEU A 45 -11.29 -19.07 9.37
C LEU A 45 -11.04 -20.56 9.63
N SER A 46 -12.02 -21.39 9.29
CA SER A 46 -11.89 -22.85 9.22
C SER A 46 -11.29 -23.33 7.88
N GLU A 47 -11.11 -24.64 7.75
CA GLU A 47 -10.46 -25.29 6.61
C GLU A 47 -11.24 -25.24 5.31
N ASN A 48 -12.56 -25.00 5.34
CA ASN A 48 -13.42 -25.20 4.19
C ASN A 48 -14.17 -23.92 3.79
N ALA A 49 -14.06 -23.57 2.52
CA ALA A 49 -14.81 -22.51 1.88
C ALA A 49 -15.90 -23.07 0.95
N PHE A 50 -17.00 -22.34 0.80
CA PHE A 50 -18.06 -22.63 -0.15
C PHE A 50 -18.24 -21.45 -1.09
N ARG A 51 -18.26 -21.69 -2.39
CA ARG A 51 -18.63 -20.64 -3.36
C ARG A 51 -20.15 -20.46 -3.37
N VAL A 52 -20.66 -19.31 -2.96
CA VAL A 52 -22.10 -18.96 -2.92
C VAL A 52 -22.40 -17.72 -3.77
N PRO A 53 -23.66 -17.49 -4.22
CA PRO A 53 -24.02 -16.24 -4.88
C PRO A 53 -23.70 -14.99 -4.03
N ALA A 54 -23.32 -13.88 -4.65
CA ALA A 54 -22.85 -12.69 -3.93
C ALA A 54 -23.87 -12.13 -2.91
N LEU A 55 -25.15 -12.21 -3.22
CA LEU A 55 -26.25 -11.73 -2.35
C LEU A 55 -26.84 -12.83 -1.46
N TRP A 56 -26.23 -14.02 -1.41
CA TRP A 56 -26.76 -15.15 -0.67
C TRP A 56 -26.77 -14.89 0.85
N LYS A 57 -27.84 -15.37 1.50
CA LYS A 57 -28.06 -15.38 2.96
C LYS A 57 -28.60 -16.74 3.39
N PRO A 58 -28.42 -17.13 4.67
CA PRO A 58 -29.18 -18.22 5.26
C PRO A 58 -30.69 -17.97 5.16
N ASP A 59 -31.46 -19.04 5.02
CA ASP A 59 -32.92 -18.96 5.06
C ASP A 59 -33.37 -18.72 6.50
N LYS A 60 -34.44 -17.94 6.65
CA LYS A 60 -35.03 -17.64 7.97
C LYS A 60 -35.31 -18.94 8.74
N GLY A 61 -34.73 -19.07 9.94
CA GLY A 61 -34.90 -20.22 10.83
C GLY A 61 -34.11 -21.48 10.46
N ALA A 62 -33.34 -21.49 9.37
CA ALA A 62 -32.50 -22.63 8.97
C ALA A 62 -31.02 -22.38 9.31
N THR A 63 -30.26 -23.43 9.54
CA THR A 63 -28.80 -23.35 9.65
C THR A 63 -28.17 -22.99 8.30
N ILE A 64 -26.97 -22.42 8.34
CA ILE A 64 -26.15 -22.09 7.16
C ILE A 64 -26.01 -23.35 6.26
N LEU A 65 -25.73 -24.52 6.87
CA LEU A 65 -25.58 -25.77 6.14
C LEU A 65 -26.89 -26.25 5.49
N GLU A 66 -28.03 -26.12 6.17
CA GLU A 66 -29.33 -26.47 5.58
C GLU A 66 -29.67 -25.58 4.38
N SER A 67 -29.40 -24.28 4.47
CA SER A 67 -29.59 -23.35 3.36
C SER A 67 -28.62 -23.60 2.20
N LEU A 68 -27.37 -23.94 2.49
CA LEU A 68 -26.41 -24.35 1.45
C LEU A 68 -26.90 -25.59 0.69
N ARG A 69 -27.50 -26.58 1.39
CA ARG A 69 -28.04 -27.80 0.75
C ARG A 69 -29.19 -27.53 -0.23
N ARG A 70 -29.80 -26.33 -0.20
CA ARG A 70 -30.84 -25.92 -1.15
C ARG A 70 -30.28 -25.29 -2.43
N LEU A 71 -29.03 -24.78 -2.40
CA LEU A 71 -28.37 -24.28 -3.59
C LEU A 71 -28.00 -25.41 -4.56
N PRO A 72 -28.10 -25.24 -5.89
CA PRO A 72 -27.57 -26.23 -6.83
C PRO A 72 -26.10 -26.55 -6.52
N SER A 73 -25.67 -27.81 -6.69
CA SER A 73 -24.30 -28.27 -6.37
C SER A 73 -23.20 -27.36 -6.95
N ARG A 74 -23.35 -26.93 -8.21
CA ARG A 74 -22.44 -25.98 -8.89
C ARG A 74 -22.29 -24.60 -8.23
N ARG A 75 -23.25 -24.21 -7.38
CA ARG A 75 -23.32 -22.94 -6.63
C ARG A 75 -23.04 -23.12 -5.13
N ARG A 76 -22.47 -24.26 -4.74
CA ARG A 76 -22.00 -24.55 -3.36
C ARG A 76 -20.75 -25.43 -3.36
N ALA A 77 -19.93 -25.29 -4.41
CA ALA A 77 -18.69 -26.06 -4.52
C ALA A 77 -17.81 -25.76 -3.29
N GLN A 78 -17.38 -26.82 -2.62
CA GLN A 78 -16.50 -26.75 -1.47
C GLN A 78 -15.05 -26.70 -1.95
N VAL A 79 -14.24 -25.88 -1.28
CA VAL A 79 -12.81 -25.72 -1.54
C VAL A 79 -12.08 -25.84 -0.20
N ASP A 80 -11.07 -26.70 -0.18
CA ASP A 80 -10.16 -26.85 0.94
C ASP A 80 -9.14 -25.70 0.93
N LEU A 81 -8.95 -25.06 2.08
CA LEU A 81 -8.04 -23.92 2.26
C LEU A 81 -6.69 -24.35 2.87
N SER A 82 -6.49 -25.62 3.22
CA SER A 82 -5.33 -26.09 3.99
C SER A 82 -3.98 -25.70 3.37
N ASP A 83 -3.86 -25.77 2.04
CA ASP A 83 -2.66 -25.35 1.29
C ASP A 83 -2.76 -23.93 0.69
N GLY A 84 -3.82 -23.19 1.06
CA GLY A 84 -4.14 -21.86 0.55
C GLY A 84 -5.24 -21.87 -0.51
N GLY A 85 -6.28 -21.07 -0.30
CA GLY A 85 -7.37 -20.87 -1.25
C GLY A 85 -7.23 -19.56 -2.01
N LEU A 86 -7.09 -19.64 -3.34
CA LEU A 86 -7.13 -18.47 -4.21
C LEU A 86 -8.55 -17.90 -4.28
N ILE A 87 -8.70 -16.66 -3.80
CA ILE A 87 -9.90 -15.85 -3.96
C ILE A 87 -9.62 -14.72 -4.95
N ILE A 88 -10.49 -14.58 -5.94
CA ILE A 88 -10.33 -13.60 -7.04
C ILE A 88 -11.47 -12.57 -7.03
N PRO A 89 -11.22 -11.35 -7.54
CA PRO A 89 -12.24 -10.33 -7.71
C PRO A 89 -13.45 -10.85 -8.49
N ASN A 90 -14.65 -10.72 -7.91
CA ASN A 90 -15.89 -11.15 -8.56
C ASN A 90 -17.11 -10.36 -8.09
N ARG A 91 -18.11 -10.21 -8.98
CA ARG A 91 -19.39 -9.55 -8.64
C ARG A 91 -20.56 -10.51 -8.40
N ASP A 92 -20.46 -11.75 -8.87
CA ASP A 92 -21.54 -12.73 -8.90
C ASP A 92 -21.49 -13.75 -7.75
N PHE A 93 -20.31 -13.97 -7.14
CA PHE A 93 -20.14 -14.91 -6.03
C PHE A 93 -19.30 -14.35 -4.88
N SER A 94 -19.48 -14.97 -3.71
CA SER A 94 -18.68 -14.79 -2.51
C SER A 94 -18.14 -16.13 -2.04
N TRP A 95 -17.07 -16.09 -1.25
CA TRP A 95 -16.51 -17.23 -0.53
C TRP A 95 -17.08 -17.26 0.88
N LEU A 96 -17.91 -18.25 1.18
CA LEU A 96 -18.45 -18.47 2.51
C LEU A 96 -17.53 -19.42 3.28
N VAL A 97 -16.96 -18.95 4.38
CA VAL A 97 -16.02 -19.73 5.21
C VAL A 97 -16.54 -19.74 6.65
N PHE A 98 -16.67 -20.92 7.25
CA PHE A 98 -17.08 -21.02 8.65
C PHE A 98 -16.00 -20.46 9.57
N LEU A 99 -16.43 -19.79 10.64
CA LEU A 99 -15.57 -19.42 11.75
C LEU A 99 -15.44 -20.61 12.71
N GLU A 100 -14.34 -20.65 13.46
CA GLU A 100 -14.19 -21.61 14.57
C GLU A 100 -15.32 -21.49 15.60
N GLY A 101 -15.54 -22.56 16.37
CA GLY A 101 -16.46 -22.55 17.51
C GLY A 101 -17.93 -22.78 17.17
N GLU A 102 -18.75 -22.86 18.22
CA GLU A 102 -20.22 -22.81 18.16
C GLU A 102 -20.66 -21.81 19.24
N TYR A 103 -21.37 -20.77 18.82
CA TYR A 103 -21.60 -19.59 19.64
C TYR A 103 -22.94 -19.73 20.36
N THR A 104 -22.94 -19.46 21.66
CA THR A 104 -24.10 -19.37 22.54
C THR A 104 -24.15 -17.96 23.12
N ILE A 105 -25.12 -17.17 22.69
CA ILE A 105 -25.32 -15.79 23.16
C ILE A 105 -26.61 -15.76 23.99
N PRO A 106 -26.53 -15.50 25.31
CA PRO A 106 -27.71 -15.48 26.18
C PRO A 106 -28.66 -14.32 25.91
N ASP A 107 -29.83 -14.37 26.55
CA ASP A 107 -30.76 -13.25 26.61
C ASP A 107 -30.07 -11.97 27.11
N ASN A 108 -30.51 -10.81 26.61
CA ASN A 108 -29.95 -9.47 26.86
C ASN A 108 -28.53 -9.22 26.32
N PHE A 109 -27.90 -10.21 25.68
CA PHE A 109 -26.64 -10.02 24.97
C PHE A 109 -26.85 -10.13 23.46
N TRP A 110 -25.98 -9.46 22.73
CA TRP A 110 -25.91 -9.54 21.28
C TRP A 110 -24.47 -9.28 20.85
N LEU A 111 -24.13 -9.65 19.62
CA LEU A 111 -22.83 -9.34 19.05
C LEU A 111 -22.99 -8.63 17.72
N ARG A 112 -21.98 -7.83 17.39
CA ARG A 112 -21.81 -7.18 16.10
C ARG A 112 -20.46 -7.58 15.53
N ALA A 113 -20.41 -7.72 14.22
CA ALA A 113 -19.22 -8.08 13.47
C ALA A 113 -18.77 -6.90 12.60
N SER A 114 -17.49 -6.83 12.33
CA SER A 114 -16.89 -5.82 11.46
C SER A 114 -15.66 -6.42 10.78
N PRO A 115 -15.40 -6.13 9.49
CA PRO A 115 -14.17 -6.57 8.86
C PRO A 115 -12.93 -6.05 9.61
N LYS A 116 -11.84 -6.81 9.59
CA LYS A 116 -10.53 -6.26 10.02
C LYS A 116 -10.13 -5.17 9.02
N SER A 117 -9.49 -4.11 9.48
CA SER A 117 -9.09 -2.98 8.59
C SER A 117 -8.22 -3.41 7.40
N THR A 118 -7.46 -4.49 7.55
CA THR A 118 -6.72 -5.12 6.45
C THR A 118 -7.63 -5.53 5.29
N GLU A 119 -8.86 -5.99 5.55
CA GLU A 119 -9.78 -6.44 4.50
C GLU A 119 -10.26 -5.27 3.64
N GLY A 120 -10.64 -4.15 4.26
CA GLY A 120 -11.03 -2.94 3.53
C GLY A 120 -9.90 -2.45 2.62
N ARG A 121 -8.67 -2.38 3.14
CA ARG A 121 -7.48 -1.93 2.40
C ARG A 121 -7.05 -2.89 1.28
N LEU A 122 -7.45 -4.17 1.35
CA LEU A 122 -7.28 -5.15 0.26
C LEU A 122 -8.45 -5.13 -0.73
N GLY A 123 -9.48 -4.33 -0.48
CA GLY A 123 -10.68 -4.26 -1.29
C GLY A 123 -11.57 -5.49 -1.15
N ASN A 124 -11.57 -6.14 0.01
CA ASN A 124 -12.45 -7.26 0.33
C ASN A 124 -13.70 -6.74 1.03
N TRP A 125 -14.87 -7.11 0.51
CA TRP A 125 -16.12 -6.97 1.25
C TRP A 125 -16.34 -8.23 2.09
N VAL A 126 -16.37 -8.06 3.42
CA VAL A 126 -16.57 -9.15 4.38
C VAL A 126 -17.88 -8.94 5.15
N GLN A 127 -18.71 -9.98 5.24
CA GLN A 127 -19.97 -9.95 6.00
C GLN A 127 -20.13 -11.22 6.82
N LEU A 128 -20.46 -11.10 8.09
CA LEU A 128 -20.83 -12.23 8.95
C LEU A 128 -22.25 -12.72 8.59
N VAL A 129 -22.42 -14.04 8.55
CA VAL A 129 -23.71 -14.72 8.55
C VAL A 129 -23.79 -15.69 9.72
N ALA A 130 -24.99 -15.92 10.21
CA ALA A 130 -25.24 -16.77 11.37
C ALA A 130 -26.35 -17.78 11.08
N ASP A 131 -26.28 -18.95 11.73
CA ASP A 131 -27.41 -19.90 11.70
C ASP A 131 -28.74 -19.22 12.10
N LYS A 132 -29.83 -19.58 11.43
CA LYS A 132 -31.23 -19.23 11.76
C LYS A 132 -31.57 -17.74 11.67
N GLN A 133 -30.61 -16.85 11.44
CA GLN A 133 -30.78 -15.40 11.32
C GLN A 133 -30.49 -14.91 9.90
N THR A 134 -31.08 -13.77 9.53
CA THR A 134 -30.99 -13.20 8.17
C THR A 134 -30.23 -11.87 8.10
N ASP A 135 -29.97 -11.27 9.25
CA ASP A 135 -29.19 -10.04 9.34
C ASP A 135 -27.71 -10.36 9.12
N TYR A 136 -27.02 -9.48 8.38
CA TYR A 136 -25.57 -9.56 8.31
C TYR A 136 -24.99 -8.83 9.50
N ASP A 137 -23.82 -9.29 9.94
CA ASP A 137 -22.97 -8.55 10.89
C ASP A 137 -23.57 -8.31 12.28
N GLU A 138 -24.76 -8.83 12.58
CA GLU A 138 -25.39 -8.75 13.89
C GLU A 138 -26.00 -10.10 14.27
N VAL A 139 -25.78 -10.54 15.51
CA VAL A 139 -26.39 -11.75 16.06
C VAL A 139 -27.01 -11.44 17.41
N ASN A 140 -28.34 -11.49 17.45
CA ASN A 140 -29.13 -11.18 18.64
C ASN A 140 -29.38 -12.43 19.49
N GLY A 141 -29.21 -12.30 20.81
CA GLY A 141 -29.58 -13.33 21.78
C GLY A 141 -31.11 -13.46 21.98
N PRO A 142 -31.62 -14.62 22.43
CA PRO A 142 -30.87 -15.84 22.69
C PRO A 142 -30.49 -16.54 21.38
N TYR A 143 -29.23 -16.97 21.29
CA TYR A 143 -28.66 -17.59 20.11
C TYR A 143 -27.86 -18.84 20.47
N LYS A 144 -27.99 -19.88 19.64
CA LYS A 144 -27.07 -21.02 19.61
C LYS A 144 -26.88 -21.50 18.17
N GLY A 145 -25.65 -21.45 17.67
CA GLY A 145 -25.31 -21.92 16.34
C GLY A 145 -23.93 -21.53 15.83
N LYS A 146 -23.68 -21.84 14.56
CA LYS A 146 -22.45 -21.54 13.85
C LYS A 146 -22.48 -20.16 13.19
N LEU A 147 -21.31 -19.54 13.14
CA LEU A 147 -21.05 -18.32 12.40
C LEU A 147 -20.16 -18.63 11.18
N ALA A 148 -20.34 -17.87 10.12
CA ALA A 148 -19.49 -17.91 8.93
C ALA A 148 -19.32 -16.50 8.38
N VAL A 149 -18.29 -16.29 7.59
CA VAL A 149 -18.05 -15.03 6.88
C VAL A 149 -18.16 -15.23 5.38
N LYS A 150 -18.82 -14.29 4.70
CA LYS A 150 -18.77 -14.14 3.26
C LYS A 150 -17.65 -13.17 2.92
N ILE A 151 -16.69 -13.62 2.14
CA ILE A 151 -15.56 -12.81 1.64
C ILE A 151 -15.76 -12.61 0.14
N THR A 152 -15.87 -11.36 -0.29
CA THR A 152 -16.02 -10.99 -1.71
C THR A 152 -14.88 -10.05 -2.10
N PRO A 153 -13.82 -10.58 -2.72
CA PRO A 153 -12.76 -9.72 -3.26
C PRO A 153 -13.35 -8.82 -4.35
N ARG A 154 -13.02 -7.53 -4.31
CA ARG A 154 -13.45 -6.54 -5.31
C ARG A 154 -12.29 -5.97 -6.11
N VAL A 155 -11.09 -5.96 -5.53
CA VAL A 155 -9.92 -5.27 -6.09
C VAL A 155 -8.80 -6.26 -6.38
N PHE A 156 -8.19 -6.82 -5.34
CA PHE A 156 -7.04 -7.72 -5.51
C PHE A 156 -7.44 -9.19 -5.37
N SER A 157 -6.74 -10.04 -6.12
CA SER A 157 -6.72 -11.48 -5.84
C SER A 157 -5.88 -11.74 -4.58
N SER A 158 -6.24 -12.74 -3.80
CA SER A 158 -5.51 -13.11 -2.57
C SER A 158 -5.52 -14.62 -2.36
N ILE A 159 -4.53 -15.13 -1.65
CA ILE A 159 -4.52 -16.51 -1.14
C ILE A 159 -4.82 -16.44 0.36
N ILE A 160 -5.94 -17.03 0.78
CA ILE A 160 -6.37 -17.09 2.20
C ILE A 160 -6.13 -18.48 2.77
N TYR A 161 -5.96 -18.55 4.09
CA TYR A 161 -5.66 -19.78 4.81
C TYR A 161 -6.54 -19.91 6.06
N PRO A 162 -6.72 -21.14 6.58
CA PRO A 162 -7.30 -21.37 7.90
C PRO A 162 -6.49 -20.63 8.97
N GLY A 163 -7.12 -20.28 10.08
CA GLY A 163 -6.45 -19.56 11.16
C GLY A 163 -6.35 -18.03 10.95
N MET A 164 -6.78 -17.50 9.80
CA MET A 164 -6.74 -16.05 9.55
C MET A 164 -7.92 -15.32 10.19
N PRO A 165 -7.69 -14.22 10.93
CA PRO A 165 -8.76 -13.33 11.37
C PRO A 165 -9.06 -12.30 10.28
N VAL A 166 -10.19 -12.46 9.61
CA VAL A 166 -10.68 -11.51 8.57
C VAL A 166 -11.83 -10.64 9.08
N ASN A 167 -12.40 -10.99 10.24
CA ASN A 167 -13.52 -10.31 10.89
C ASN A 167 -13.20 -10.19 12.39
N GLN A 168 -13.93 -9.33 13.08
CA GLN A 168 -13.81 -9.05 14.51
C GLN A 168 -15.21 -8.90 15.11
N LEU A 169 -15.41 -9.43 16.31
CA LEU A 169 -16.69 -9.49 17.01
C LEU A 169 -16.65 -8.61 18.25
N ARG A 170 -17.66 -7.74 18.41
CA ARG A 170 -17.90 -6.98 19.64
C ARG A 170 -19.17 -7.47 20.29
N VAL A 171 -19.10 -7.80 21.58
CA VAL A 171 -20.26 -8.27 22.35
C VAL A 171 -20.79 -7.13 23.19
N PHE A 172 -22.11 -7.00 23.21
CA PHE A 172 -22.84 -5.97 23.93
C PHE A 172 -23.84 -6.58 24.90
N CYS A 173 -24.17 -5.83 25.95
CA CYS A 173 -25.22 -6.15 26.90
C CYS A 173 -26.23 -5.00 26.95
N GLY A 174 -27.52 -5.35 26.95
CA GLY A 174 -28.62 -4.39 26.95
C GLY A 174 -28.79 -3.65 25.62
N GLN A 175 -29.64 -2.63 25.64
CA GLN A 175 -29.98 -1.76 24.51
C GLN A 175 -29.95 -0.29 24.98
N ASP A 176 -30.03 0.66 24.03
CA ASP A 176 -30.17 2.10 24.29
C ASP A 176 -29.09 2.74 25.19
N PHE A 177 -27.90 2.13 25.25
CA PHE A 177 -26.77 2.64 26.02
C PHE A 177 -25.87 3.60 25.20
N ASN A 178 -26.16 3.78 23.92
CA ASN A 178 -25.38 4.67 23.05
C ASN A 178 -25.63 6.15 23.40
N PHE A 179 -24.63 6.99 23.16
CA PHE A 179 -24.74 8.41 23.41
C PHE A 179 -25.75 9.05 22.46
N ASP A 180 -26.73 9.77 23.01
CA ASP A 180 -27.54 10.70 22.23
C ASP A 180 -26.71 11.91 21.76
N GLU A 181 -27.26 12.74 20.88
CA GLU A 181 -26.51 13.86 20.29
C GLU A 181 -25.93 14.82 21.35
N ARG A 182 -26.67 15.05 22.44
CA ARG A 182 -26.26 15.97 23.52
C ARG A 182 -25.13 15.36 24.34
N SER A 183 -25.25 14.09 24.70
CA SER A 183 -24.26 13.36 25.49
C SER A 183 -22.99 13.16 24.68
N LEU A 184 -23.11 12.83 23.39
CA LEU A 184 -21.96 12.71 22.49
C LEU A 184 -21.22 14.04 22.34
N ARG A 185 -21.93 15.16 22.18
CA ARG A 185 -21.29 16.49 22.15
C ARG A 185 -20.58 16.82 23.47
N ARG A 186 -21.12 16.39 24.61
CA ARG A 186 -20.45 16.53 25.90
C ARG A 186 -19.16 15.70 25.96
N GLU A 187 -19.17 14.49 25.40
CA GLU A 187 -17.97 13.67 25.28
C GLU A 187 -16.92 14.32 24.37
N VAL A 188 -17.32 14.94 23.25
CA VAL A 188 -16.41 15.73 22.40
C VAL A 188 -15.73 16.85 23.20
N TYR A 189 -16.47 17.56 24.05
CA TYR A 189 -15.90 18.60 24.92
C TYR A 189 -14.99 18.04 26.02
N THR A 190 -15.43 16.97 26.68
CA THR A 190 -14.76 16.45 27.89
C THR A 190 -13.51 15.64 27.57
N ASN A 191 -13.56 14.88 26.47
CA ASN A 191 -12.53 13.93 26.07
C ASN A 191 -11.83 14.30 24.75
N GLU A 192 -12.15 15.48 24.21
CA GLU A 192 -11.51 16.06 23.02
C GLU A 192 -11.49 15.07 21.84
N LEU A 193 -12.65 14.45 21.54
CA LEU A 193 -12.73 13.26 20.66
C LEU A 193 -12.16 13.47 19.23
N LEU A 194 -11.99 14.72 18.79
CA LEU A 194 -11.43 15.09 17.48
C LEU A 194 -10.38 16.19 17.61
N TYR A 195 -9.31 16.06 16.84
CA TYR A 195 -8.27 17.09 16.65
C TYR A 195 -8.12 17.45 15.17
N GLU A 196 -7.87 18.72 14.89
CA GLU A 196 -7.34 19.18 13.61
C GLU A 196 -5.88 19.62 13.84
N GLY A 197 -4.93 18.89 13.25
CA GLY A 197 -3.52 19.02 13.60
C GLY A 197 -3.30 18.73 15.08
N ASP A 198 -2.88 19.74 15.85
CA ASP A 198 -2.62 19.65 17.29
C ASP A 198 -3.64 20.39 18.17
N THR A 199 -4.73 20.87 17.58
CA THR A 199 -5.79 21.64 18.25
C THR A 199 -7.08 20.82 18.34
N PRO A 200 -7.73 20.71 19.51
CA PRO A 200 -9.05 20.10 19.63
C PRO A 200 -10.09 20.81 18.77
N VAL A 201 -10.97 20.05 18.12
CA VAL A 201 -12.09 20.62 17.34
C VAL A 201 -13.11 21.24 18.29
N ASP A 202 -13.62 22.42 17.94
CA ASP A 202 -14.67 23.10 18.71
C ASP A 202 -15.96 22.24 18.76
N PRO A 203 -16.44 21.83 19.95
CA PRO A 203 -17.65 21.03 20.10
C PRO A 203 -18.93 21.70 19.58
N GLN A 204 -18.93 23.02 19.32
CA GLN A 204 -20.06 23.70 18.68
C GLN A 204 -20.06 23.53 17.16
N ARG A 205 -18.92 23.18 16.56
CA ARG A 205 -18.76 23.00 15.11
C ARG A 205 -18.96 21.57 14.65
N VAL A 206 -19.00 20.60 15.58
CA VAL A 206 -19.21 19.18 15.24
C VAL A 206 -20.67 18.85 14.97
N ASN A 207 -20.90 17.97 13.99
CA ASN A 207 -22.20 17.35 13.75
C ASN A 207 -22.27 16.00 14.45
N THR A 208 -23.16 15.88 15.43
CA THR A 208 -23.37 14.66 16.22
C THR A 208 -24.65 13.92 15.86
N ARG A 209 -25.35 14.34 14.79
CA ARG A 209 -26.60 13.72 14.35
C ARG A 209 -26.34 12.30 13.87
N ARG A 210 -26.94 11.31 14.54
CA ARG A 210 -26.68 9.88 14.26
C ARG A 210 -25.19 9.53 14.31
N GLY A 211 -24.45 10.04 15.29
CA GLY A 211 -23.01 9.80 15.46
C GLY A 211 -22.16 11.01 15.10
N LEU A 212 -20.88 10.96 15.47
CA LEU A 212 -19.91 12.04 15.29
C LEU A 212 -19.36 12.03 13.87
N GLU A 213 -19.70 13.03 13.08
CA GLU A 213 -19.27 13.16 11.68
C GLU A 213 -17.77 13.51 11.58
N VAL A 214 -17.10 12.86 10.64
CA VAL A 214 -15.70 13.13 10.25
C VAL A 214 -15.63 13.40 8.75
N HIS A 215 -14.63 14.18 8.34
CA HIS A 215 -14.52 14.74 7.01
C HIS A 215 -13.25 14.27 6.29
N LEU A 216 -13.24 14.38 4.97
CA LEU A 216 -12.14 13.90 4.12
C LEU A 216 -10.97 14.91 4.05
N ASP A 217 -9.75 14.43 4.27
CA ASP A 217 -8.54 15.19 3.96
C ASP A 217 -8.17 15.02 2.49
N LEU A 218 -8.14 16.12 1.73
CA LEU A 218 -7.60 16.18 0.36
C LEU A 218 -6.58 17.31 0.21
N GLU A 219 -5.99 17.75 1.33
CA GLU A 219 -4.90 18.73 1.34
C GLU A 219 -3.58 18.11 1.78
N GLY A 220 -3.61 17.02 2.57
CA GLY A 220 -2.42 16.23 2.90
C GLY A 220 -1.37 17.04 3.68
N ARG A 221 -1.81 17.99 4.51
CA ARG A 221 -0.92 18.93 5.21
C ARG A 221 0.08 18.22 6.14
N MET A 222 -0.31 17.08 6.69
CA MET A 222 0.53 16.27 7.58
C MET A 222 1.40 15.25 6.84
N THR A 223 1.24 15.15 5.52
CA THR A 223 1.82 14.10 4.67
C THR A 223 2.51 14.69 3.44
N ASP A 224 2.95 15.95 3.53
CA ASP A 224 3.65 16.70 2.46
C ASP A 224 2.90 16.67 1.12
N GLY A 225 1.56 16.77 1.17
CA GLY A 225 0.69 16.76 0.00
C GLY A 225 0.24 15.37 -0.48
N LEU A 226 0.62 14.27 0.15
CA LEU A 226 0.06 12.95 -0.16
C LEU A 226 -1.32 12.77 0.51
N VAL A 227 -2.39 12.63 -0.27
CA VAL A 227 -3.76 12.53 0.28
C VAL A 227 -4.29 11.10 0.34
N GLY A 228 -3.65 10.18 -0.36
CA GLY A 228 -3.96 8.76 -0.28
C GLY A 228 -3.53 7.99 -1.52
N PHE A 229 -4.21 6.89 -1.76
CA PHE A 229 -3.81 5.90 -2.74
C PHE A 229 -5.01 5.41 -3.56
N ARG A 230 -4.81 5.20 -4.85
CA ARG A 230 -5.78 4.60 -5.77
C ARG A 230 -5.29 3.20 -6.12
N ALA A 231 -6.13 2.20 -5.94
CA ALA A 231 -5.78 0.83 -6.33
C ALA A 231 -5.65 0.73 -7.86
N ILE A 232 -4.59 0.06 -8.31
CA ILE A 232 -4.40 -0.33 -9.71
C ILE A 232 -4.54 -1.84 -9.86
N GLY A 233 -4.99 -2.30 -11.02
CA GLY A 233 -5.18 -3.73 -11.26
C GLY A 233 -3.84 -4.47 -11.26
N ASN A 234 -3.76 -5.57 -10.50
CA ASN A 234 -2.62 -6.47 -10.51
C ASN A 234 -3.11 -7.93 -10.65
N PRO A 235 -2.61 -8.69 -11.64
CA PRO A 235 -3.04 -10.08 -11.83
C PRO A 235 -2.52 -11.04 -10.75
N ASP A 236 -1.39 -10.72 -10.11
CA ASP A 236 -0.72 -11.61 -9.16
C ASP A 236 -1.42 -11.59 -7.79
N PRO A 237 -1.81 -12.77 -7.27
CA PRO A 237 -2.50 -12.84 -6.00
C PRO A 237 -1.57 -12.53 -4.81
N LEU A 238 -2.11 -11.80 -3.84
CA LEU A 238 -1.44 -11.53 -2.57
C LEU A 238 -1.49 -12.76 -1.66
N ASP A 239 -0.36 -13.41 -1.41
CA ASP A 239 -0.25 -14.45 -0.38
C ASP A 239 -0.33 -13.81 1.00
N ARG A 240 -1.41 -14.09 1.72
CA ARG A 240 -1.69 -13.45 3.01
C ARG A 240 -0.86 -13.94 4.18
N ARG A 241 0.01 -14.94 3.98
CA ARG A 241 1.04 -15.29 4.97
C ARG A 241 2.24 -14.33 4.91
N GLN A 242 2.47 -13.71 3.75
CA GLN A 242 3.57 -12.79 3.58
C GLN A 242 3.27 -11.46 4.26
N ARG A 243 4.29 -10.89 4.92
CA ARG A 243 4.24 -9.55 5.53
C ARG A 243 5.28 -8.68 4.86
N ARG A 244 4.89 -7.47 4.49
CA ARG A 244 5.78 -6.48 3.85
C ARG A 244 6.61 -7.09 2.72
N ALA A 245 5.96 -7.82 1.82
CA ALA A 245 6.61 -8.52 0.72
C ALA A 245 6.25 -7.93 -0.66
N TYR A 246 5.17 -7.17 -0.72
CA TYR A 246 4.62 -6.67 -1.98
C TYR A 246 4.94 -5.17 -2.16
N PRO A 247 5.73 -4.79 -3.18
CA PRO A 247 6.01 -3.39 -3.48
C PRO A 247 4.72 -2.64 -3.81
N ILE A 248 4.57 -1.48 -3.20
CA ILE A 248 3.27 -0.79 -3.22
C ILE A 248 2.86 -0.28 -4.60
N HIS A 249 3.84 0.17 -5.40
CA HIS A 249 3.63 0.71 -6.74
C HIS A 249 3.10 -0.32 -7.74
N HIS A 250 3.15 -1.62 -7.41
CA HIS A 250 2.51 -2.65 -8.22
C HIS A 250 1.00 -2.77 -7.99
N TYR A 251 0.48 -2.18 -6.90
CA TYR A 251 -0.91 -2.34 -6.46
C TYR A 251 -1.63 -1.01 -6.24
N PHE A 252 -0.87 0.07 -6.00
CA PHE A 252 -1.41 1.38 -5.71
C PHE A 252 -0.66 2.51 -6.39
N ASP A 253 -1.45 3.45 -6.87
CA ASP A 253 -1.08 4.77 -7.31
C ASP A 253 -1.14 5.77 -6.16
N ALA A 254 -0.05 6.48 -5.85
CA ALA A 254 -0.10 7.64 -4.96
C ALA A 254 -0.95 8.77 -5.55
N ILE A 255 -1.67 9.48 -4.68
CA ILE A 255 -2.52 10.63 -5.00
C ILE A 255 -1.97 11.87 -4.29
N GLU A 256 -1.53 12.85 -5.08
CA GLU A 256 -1.18 14.17 -4.58
C GLU A 256 -2.42 15.01 -4.29
N ALA A 257 -2.27 15.97 -3.37
CA ALA A 257 -3.27 16.95 -3.03
C ALA A 257 -3.70 17.72 -4.29
N PRO A 258 -4.96 17.58 -4.73
CA PRO A 258 -5.43 18.30 -5.91
C PRO A 258 -5.40 19.80 -5.65
N ARG A 259 -4.85 20.58 -6.59
CA ARG A 259 -4.71 22.05 -6.46
C ARG A 259 -6.02 22.79 -6.17
N ASN A 260 -7.15 22.22 -6.60
CA ASN A 260 -8.48 22.77 -6.41
C ASN A 260 -9.26 22.10 -5.26
N GLY A 261 -8.64 21.19 -4.50
CA GLY A 261 -9.28 20.42 -3.43
C GLY A 261 -10.32 19.39 -3.90
N LEU A 262 -10.31 19.03 -5.19
CA LEU A 262 -11.27 18.12 -5.81
C LEU A 262 -10.57 16.88 -6.37
N LEU A 263 -10.95 15.70 -5.87
CA LEU A 263 -10.49 14.41 -6.38
C LEU A 263 -11.58 13.79 -7.26
N ASN A 264 -11.26 13.57 -8.54
CA ASN A 264 -12.19 12.91 -9.47
C ASN A 264 -12.03 11.39 -9.35
N ILE A 265 -13.17 10.70 -9.32
CA ILE A 265 -13.29 9.25 -9.34
C ILE A 265 -13.83 8.85 -10.71
N ASP A 266 -13.04 8.09 -11.46
CA ASP A 266 -13.39 7.53 -12.75
C ASP A 266 -14.27 6.28 -12.58
N PRO A 267 -15.21 6.00 -13.50
CA PRO A 267 -15.98 4.74 -13.48
C PRO A 267 -15.15 3.46 -13.48
N THR A 268 -13.91 3.51 -13.98
CA THR A 268 -12.97 2.37 -14.01
C THR A 268 -12.21 2.18 -12.71
N ASP A 269 -12.22 3.17 -11.81
CA ASP A 269 -11.59 3.06 -10.51
C ASP A 269 -12.34 2.03 -9.65
N THR A 270 -11.58 1.36 -8.77
CA THR A 270 -12.12 0.28 -7.93
C THR A 270 -12.08 0.62 -6.44
N LEU A 271 -10.95 1.12 -5.95
CA LEU A 271 -10.74 1.45 -4.55
C LEU A 271 -9.80 2.64 -4.41
N PHE A 272 -10.15 3.53 -3.49
CA PHE A 272 -9.25 4.53 -2.95
C PHE A 272 -9.06 4.28 -1.46
N VAL A 273 -7.83 4.45 -0.97
CA VAL A 273 -7.49 4.45 0.45
C VAL A 273 -7.10 5.87 0.80
N LEU A 274 -8.00 6.57 1.49
CA LEU A 274 -7.89 7.98 1.88
C LEU A 274 -7.86 8.09 3.41
N ALA A 275 -7.92 9.30 3.94
CA ALA A 275 -7.93 9.54 5.37
C ALA A 275 -8.86 10.67 5.80
N THR A 276 -9.24 10.64 7.07
CA THR A 276 -9.99 11.70 7.71
C THR A 276 -9.13 12.95 7.93
N LEU A 277 -9.74 14.11 7.78
CA LEU A 277 -9.20 15.41 8.16
C LEU A 277 -8.99 15.49 9.66
N GLU A 278 -10.00 15.08 10.43
CA GLU A 278 -9.88 15.03 11.87
C GLU A 278 -9.09 13.80 12.31
N ARG A 279 -8.29 13.99 13.34
CA ARG A 279 -7.62 12.93 14.09
C ARG A 279 -8.56 12.48 15.22
N ILE A 280 -8.91 11.20 15.20
CA ILE A 280 -9.92 10.59 16.07
C ILE A 280 -9.28 10.11 17.37
N ARG A 281 -9.97 10.31 18.50
CA ARG A 281 -9.64 9.76 19.82
C ARG A 281 -10.75 8.86 20.33
N VAL A 282 -10.40 7.67 20.81
CA VAL A 282 -11.31 6.74 21.51
C VAL A 282 -10.83 6.57 22.95
N PRO A 283 -11.45 7.24 23.93
CA PRO A 283 -11.06 7.14 25.33
C PRO A 283 -11.22 5.73 25.89
N ILE A 284 -10.46 5.41 26.95
CA ILE A 284 -10.36 4.05 27.51
C ILE A 284 -11.69 3.45 27.96
N MET A 285 -12.68 4.27 28.36
CA MET A 285 -13.99 3.80 28.80
C MET A 285 -15.02 3.71 27.66
N MET A 286 -14.57 3.85 26.41
CA MET A 286 -15.43 3.78 25.22
C MET A 286 -14.78 2.92 24.15
N ALA A 287 -15.61 2.36 23.29
CA ALA A 287 -15.21 1.86 22.00
C ALA A 287 -15.97 2.65 20.93
N ALA A 288 -15.51 2.62 19.68
CA ALA A 288 -16.25 3.23 18.59
C ALA A 288 -16.38 2.30 17.38
N GLU A 289 -17.30 2.62 16.50
CA GLU A 289 -17.43 2.05 15.16
C GLU A 289 -17.69 3.17 14.16
N MET A 290 -17.06 3.11 13.00
CA MET A 290 -17.37 4.03 11.91
C MET A 290 -18.46 3.42 11.04
N ASP A 291 -19.62 4.09 11.02
CA ASP A 291 -20.68 3.81 10.08
C ASP A 291 -20.47 4.65 8.81
N ALA A 292 -20.89 4.09 7.68
CA ALA A 292 -20.81 4.78 6.40
C ALA A 292 -21.77 5.99 6.43
N VAL A 293 -21.31 7.15 5.94
CA VAL A 293 -22.26 8.21 5.59
C VAL A 293 -23.09 7.67 4.44
N ALA A 294 -24.36 7.38 4.69
CA ALA A 294 -25.33 7.18 3.63
C ALA A 294 -25.42 8.49 2.84
N LEU A 295 -24.54 8.68 1.85
CA LEU A 295 -24.81 9.65 0.82
C LEU A 295 -26.04 9.13 0.08
N GLU A 296 -27.16 9.78 0.30
CA GLU A 296 -28.43 9.52 -0.38
C GLU A 296 -28.30 9.72 -1.90
N HIS A 297 -27.17 10.22 -2.41
CA HIS A 297 -26.91 10.46 -3.84
C HIS A 297 -25.41 10.32 -4.16
N GLY A 298 -25.00 9.25 -4.85
CA GLY A 298 -23.62 9.01 -5.30
C GLY A 298 -23.42 7.62 -5.94
N TRP A 299 -22.32 7.43 -6.66
CA TRP A 299 -21.91 6.15 -7.27
C TRP A 299 -20.82 5.43 -6.47
N VAL A 300 -20.24 6.09 -5.46
CA VAL A 300 -19.25 5.51 -4.54
C VAL A 300 -19.88 5.00 -3.25
N LYS A 301 -19.21 4.01 -2.65
CA LYS A 301 -19.51 3.54 -1.29
C LYS A 301 -18.36 3.87 -0.36
N TRP A 302 -18.70 4.49 0.76
CA TRP A 302 -17.76 4.84 1.81
C TRP A 302 -17.62 3.69 2.78
N HIS A 303 -16.38 3.22 2.91
CA HIS A 303 -15.81 2.39 3.96
C HIS A 303 -16.52 1.04 4.20
N GLU A 304 -15.76 0.05 4.65
CA GLU A 304 -16.32 -1.19 5.20
C GLU A 304 -16.35 -1.03 6.72
N ALA A 305 -17.50 -0.64 7.29
CA ALA A 305 -17.68 -0.22 8.70
C ALA A 305 -16.72 -0.92 9.69
N GLY A 306 -15.96 -0.13 10.46
CA GLY A 306 -14.75 -0.59 11.16
C GLY A 306 -14.80 -0.29 12.65
N PHE A 307 -14.39 -1.25 13.48
CA PHE A 307 -14.21 -1.02 14.91
C PHE A 307 -12.96 -0.19 15.23
N PHE A 308 -13.13 0.74 16.15
CA PHE A 308 -12.08 1.44 16.85
C PHE A 308 -12.11 1.00 18.31
N ASP A 309 -10.98 0.50 18.81
CA ASP A 309 -10.89 -0.02 20.16
C ASP A 309 -10.44 1.07 21.16
N PRO A 310 -10.76 0.88 22.45
CA PRO A 310 -10.31 1.76 23.53
C PRO A 310 -8.83 2.07 23.46
N GLY A 311 -8.47 3.36 23.55
CA GLY A 311 -7.10 3.85 23.46
C GLY A 311 -6.70 4.31 22.06
N PHE A 312 -7.49 4.04 21.01
CA PHE A 312 -7.17 4.46 19.64
C PHE A 312 -7.01 5.98 19.58
N GLY A 313 -5.82 6.45 19.20
CA GLY A 313 -5.50 7.87 19.17
C GLY A 313 -5.59 8.59 20.52
N TYR A 314 -5.85 7.90 21.62
CA TYR A 314 -6.01 8.46 22.96
C TYR A 314 -4.83 8.08 23.86
N GLY A 315 -4.34 6.84 23.77
CA GLY A 315 -3.35 6.30 24.69
C GLY A 315 -3.98 5.80 25.99
N ALA A 316 -3.21 5.72 27.07
CA ALA A 316 -3.69 5.24 28.37
C ALA A 316 -4.46 6.30 29.16
N ASP A 317 -4.00 7.55 29.09
CA ASP A 317 -4.46 8.66 29.93
C ASP A 317 -4.81 9.91 29.12
N GLY A 318 -4.83 9.80 27.79
CA GLY A 318 -5.21 10.89 26.89
C GLY A 318 -4.04 11.70 26.37
N GLU A 319 -2.83 11.13 26.41
CA GLU A 319 -1.58 11.72 25.98
C GLU A 319 -1.46 11.88 24.46
N ILE A 320 -2.26 11.15 23.68
CA ILE A 320 -2.25 11.20 22.22
C ILE A 320 -3.35 12.13 21.72
N LYS A 321 -2.98 13.05 20.82
CA LYS A 321 -3.88 14.04 20.17
C LYS A 321 -4.61 13.47 18.95
N GLY A 322 -5.10 12.24 19.06
CA GLY A 322 -5.81 11.55 17.98
C GLY A 322 -4.91 10.95 16.89
N LYS A 323 -5.53 10.12 16.05
CA LYS A 323 -4.93 9.50 14.85
C LYS A 323 -5.90 9.60 13.67
N SER A 324 -5.40 9.73 12.46
CA SER A 324 -6.25 9.72 11.26
C SER A 324 -7.05 8.41 11.20
N GLY A 325 -8.33 8.50 10.87
CA GLY A 325 -9.11 7.37 10.40
C GLY A 325 -8.76 7.11 8.94
N VAL A 326 -8.51 5.86 8.59
CA VAL A 326 -8.37 5.47 7.18
C VAL A 326 -9.76 5.24 6.61
N VAL A 327 -9.99 5.73 5.40
CA VAL A 327 -11.28 5.69 4.73
C VAL A 327 -11.11 5.01 3.38
N GLU A 328 -11.67 3.82 3.23
CA GLU A 328 -11.75 3.14 1.94
C GLU A 328 -12.94 3.68 1.13
N VAL A 329 -12.72 4.10 -0.11
CA VAL A 329 -13.79 4.53 -1.02
C VAL A 329 -13.86 3.53 -2.17
N HIS A 330 -14.91 2.72 -2.18
CA HIS A 330 -15.17 1.76 -3.24
C HIS A 330 -15.88 2.43 -4.41
N ALA A 331 -15.25 2.37 -5.58
CA ALA A 331 -15.73 2.91 -6.84
C ALA A 331 -16.25 1.77 -7.76
N GLY A 332 -16.60 2.09 -9.02
CA GLY A 332 -17.11 1.12 -9.99
C GLY A 332 -18.64 1.10 -10.16
N GLY A 333 -19.28 2.23 -9.89
CA GLY A 333 -20.65 2.56 -10.30
C GLY A 333 -20.73 3.02 -11.77
N ARG A 334 -21.93 3.36 -12.27
CA ARG A 334 -22.16 3.66 -13.70
C ARG A 334 -21.72 5.07 -14.14
N GLY A 335 -21.24 5.91 -13.23
CA GLY A 335 -20.80 7.28 -13.52
C GLY A 335 -19.62 7.68 -12.63
N GLY A 336 -18.88 8.68 -13.09
CA GLY A 336 -17.81 9.28 -12.29
C GLY A 336 -18.38 10.10 -11.14
N GLU A 337 -17.56 10.34 -10.13
CA GLU A 337 -17.90 11.14 -8.96
C GLU A 337 -16.75 12.10 -8.63
N GLN A 338 -17.03 13.12 -7.84
CA GLN A 338 -16.01 14.06 -7.39
C GLN A 338 -16.10 14.20 -5.87
N LEU A 339 -15.00 13.87 -5.20
CA LEU A 339 -14.82 14.07 -3.77
C LEU A 339 -14.21 15.44 -3.51
N LYS A 340 -14.62 16.07 -2.40
CA LYS A 340 -14.14 17.39 -1.99
C LYS A 340 -13.45 17.35 -0.65
N HIS A 341 -12.42 18.17 -0.49
CA HIS A 341 -11.86 18.42 0.84
C HIS A 341 -12.96 18.88 1.81
N GLY A 342 -12.95 18.34 3.03
CA GLY A 342 -13.95 18.67 4.04
C GLY A 342 -15.34 18.06 3.79
N GLN A 343 -15.50 17.17 2.81
CA GLN A 343 -16.74 16.41 2.63
C GLN A 343 -16.88 15.36 3.74
N GLY A 344 -18.08 15.24 4.32
CA GLY A 344 -18.39 14.19 5.31
C GLY A 344 -18.18 12.80 4.72
N CYS A 345 -17.39 11.97 5.39
CA CYS A 345 -16.94 10.67 4.89
C CYS A 345 -17.24 9.49 5.84
N GLY A 346 -17.55 9.77 7.11
CA GLY A 346 -17.91 8.74 8.10
C GLY A 346 -18.69 9.32 9.27
N ARG A 347 -19.42 8.45 10.00
CA ARG A 347 -20.02 8.79 11.30
C ARG A 347 -19.55 7.79 12.36
N LEU A 348 -18.87 8.28 13.38
CA LEU A 348 -18.42 7.47 14.51
C LEU A 348 -19.55 7.31 15.53
N GLN A 349 -19.98 6.07 15.76
CA GLN A 349 -20.78 5.72 16.92
C GLN A 349 -19.85 5.37 18.08
N TYR A 350 -20.04 6.03 19.22
CA TYR A 350 -19.32 5.69 20.44
C TYR A 350 -20.22 4.84 21.34
N HIS A 351 -19.62 3.80 21.92
CA HIS A 351 -20.27 2.87 22.83
C HIS A 351 -19.54 2.91 24.18
N PRO A 352 -20.24 3.18 25.30
CA PRO A 352 -19.64 3.03 26.61
C PRO A 352 -19.26 1.57 26.87
N LEU A 353 -18.09 1.38 27.50
CA LEU A 353 -17.70 0.09 28.04
C LEU A 353 -18.32 -0.13 29.42
N ARG A 354 -18.64 -1.39 29.72
CA ARG A 354 -19.13 -1.81 31.03
C ARG A 354 -18.05 -1.72 32.12
N ARG A 355 -16.78 -1.86 31.73
CA ARG A 355 -15.61 -1.81 32.62
C ARG A 355 -14.41 -1.21 31.90
N ARG A 356 -13.44 -0.68 32.66
CA ARG A 356 -12.12 -0.33 32.12
C ARG A 356 -11.46 -1.62 31.60
N PRO A 357 -11.03 -1.67 30.33
CA PRO A 357 -10.38 -2.85 29.78
C PRO A 357 -8.98 -3.02 30.39
N ASP A 358 -8.54 -4.28 30.52
CA ASP A 358 -7.17 -4.60 30.97
C ASP A 358 -6.12 -4.53 29.85
N LYS A 359 -6.60 -4.27 28.63
CA LYS A 359 -5.86 -4.02 27.39
C LYS A 359 -6.34 -2.72 26.75
N TRP A 360 -5.47 -2.00 26.05
CA TRP A 360 -5.86 -0.86 25.22
C TRP A 360 -4.99 -0.75 23.98
N TYR A 361 -5.50 -0.07 22.96
CA TYR A 361 -4.80 0.13 21.71
C TYR A 361 -3.50 0.92 21.93
N GLY A 362 -2.39 0.41 21.40
CA GLY A 362 -1.07 1.01 21.55
C GLY A 362 -0.31 0.59 22.83
N MET A 363 -0.90 -0.23 23.69
CA MET A 363 -0.17 -0.84 24.81
C MET A 363 0.94 -1.77 24.29
N GLU A 364 2.09 -1.74 24.94
CA GLU A 364 3.24 -2.59 24.59
C GLU A 364 2.86 -4.08 24.62
N GLY A 365 3.23 -4.84 23.59
CA GLY A 365 2.89 -6.26 23.44
C GLY A 365 1.55 -6.55 22.74
N LEU A 366 0.65 -5.58 22.62
CA LEU A 366 -0.50 -5.66 21.70
C LEU A 366 -0.02 -5.17 20.33
N GLY A 367 0.53 -6.08 19.53
CA GLY A 367 1.10 -5.77 18.20
C GLY A 367 0.13 -4.97 17.33
N SER A 368 0.28 -3.65 17.31
CA SER A 368 -0.55 -2.75 16.54
C SER A 368 0.16 -2.36 15.26
N SER A 369 -0.31 -2.91 14.14
CA SER A 369 0.19 -2.58 12.80
C SER A 369 0.01 -1.10 12.43
N TYR A 370 -0.82 -0.35 13.17
CA TYR A 370 -1.28 0.98 12.79
C TYR A 370 -1.13 2.02 13.92
N ALA A 371 -0.34 1.72 14.95
CA ALA A 371 -0.09 2.65 16.06
C ALA A 371 0.49 3.99 15.58
N ASP A 372 1.37 3.95 14.58
CA ASP A 372 2.07 5.13 14.07
C ASP A 372 1.43 5.75 12.81
N GLN A 373 0.20 5.35 12.46
CA GLN A 373 -0.42 5.83 11.22
C GLN A 373 -0.67 7.35 11.24
N ILE A 374 -0.34 8.00 10.11
CA ILE A 374 -0.64 9.41 9.81
C ILE A 374 -1.22 9.43 8.40
N GLY A 375 -2.38 10.05 8.18
CA GLY A 375 -3.02 10.04 6.87
C GLY A 375 -3.45 8.64 6.41
N ALA A 376 -3.46 8.42 5.08
CA ALA A 376 -3.83 7.14 4.50
C ALA A 376 -2.75 6.08 4.80
N TRP A 377 -3.17 4.83 5.03
CA TRP A 377 -2.25 3.76 5.41
C TRP A 377 -2.60 2.42 4.78
N PHE A 378 -1.60 1.59 4.52
CA PHE A 378 -1.74 0.34 3.78
C PHE A 378 -1.98 -0.89 4.65
N ALA A 379 -2.35 -2.00 4.01
CA ALA A 379 -2.44 -3.30 4.65
C ALA A 379 -1.04 -3.93 4.86
N ASN A 380 -0.94 -4.81 5.86
CA ASN A 380 0.27 -5.54 6.24
C ASN A 380 1.06 -6.28 5.12
N PRO A 381 0.44 -6.78 4.03
CA PRO A 381 1.21 -7.45 2.97
C PRO A 381 2.17 -6.51 2.22
N PHE A 382 1.86 -5.22 2.17
CA PHE A 382 2.63 -4.28 1.36
C PHE A 382 3.86 -3.74 2.10
N VAL A 383 4.95 -3.55 1.34
CA VAL A 383 6.18 -2.90 1.83
C VAL A 383 5.87 -1.43 2.10
N LEU A 384 6.21 -0.96 3.30
CA LEU A 384 6.30 0.45 3.64
C LEU A 384 7.79 0.82 3.59
N PRO A 385 8.27 1.54 2.57
CA PRO A 385 9.64 2.03 2.56
C PRO A 385 9.76 3.13 3.61
N GLY A 386 10.51 2.85 4.68
CA GLY A 386 10.65 3.75 5.82
C GLY A 386 9.35 4.01 6.59
N HIS A 387 9.48 4.56 7.79
CA HIS A 387 8.33 5.03 8.58
C HIS A 387 7.77 6.38 8.08
N ASP A 388 8.28 6.91 6.96
CA ASP A 388 7.94 8.22 6.41
C ASP A 388 7.12 8.11 5.11
N LEU A 389 5.82 8.40 5.21
CA LEU A 389 4.91 8.45 4.07
C LEU A 389 5.29 9.54 3.05
N ALA A 390 5.97 10.61 3.46
CA ALA A 390 6.41 11.66 2.55
C ALA A 390 7.57 11.20 1.66
N GLU A 391 8.48 10.39 2.20
CA GLU A 391 9.55 9.76 1.42
C GLU A 391 8.98 8.75 0.41
N LEU A 392 8.05 7.90 0.84
CA LEU A 392 7.33 7.00 -0.06
C LEU A 392 6.60 7.78 -1.16
N ALA A 393 5.90 8.88 -0.81
CA ALA A 393 5.24 9.73 -1.79
C ALA A 393 6.25 10.26 -2.82
N ARG A 394 7.38 10.82 -2.39
CA ARG A 394 8.41 11.33 -3.30
C ARG A 394 8.95 10.24 -4.21
N LEU A 395 9.20 9.03 -3.70
CA LEU A 395 9.65 7.89 -4.49
C LEU A 395 8.61 7.44 -5.53
N LEU A 396 7.34 7.28 -5.11
CA LEU A 396 6.25 6.87 -6.01
C LEU A 396 5.96 7.92 -7.08
N LEU A 397 6.03 9.20 -6.73
CA LEU A 397 5.81 10.30 -7.67
C LEU A 397 6.98 10.42 -8.65
N LYS A 398 8.23 10.22 -8.20
CA LYS A 398 9.43 10.14 -9.07
C LYS A 398 9.30 9.03 -10.11
N GLN A 399 8.66 7.90 -9.79
CA GLN A 399 8.48 6.75 -10.70
C GLN A 399 7.40 6.96 -11.77
N LYS A 400 6.42 7.84 -11.52
CA LYS A 400 5.33 8.14 -12.47
C LYS A 400 5.69 9.19 -13.51
N GLU A 401 6.85 9.83 -13.39
CA GLU A 401 7.26 10.83 -14.38
C GLU A 401 7.46 10.15 -15.75
N PRO A 402 6.81 10.64 -16.82
CA PRO A 402 7.03 10.11 -18.15
C PRO A 402 8.50 10.21 -18.55
N VAL A 403 9.02 9.12 -19.10
CA VAL A 403 10.39 9.00 -19.58
C VAL A 403 10.44 9.07 -21.10
N MET A 404 11.57 9.54 -21.62
CA MET A 404 11.81 9.60 -23.05
C MET A 404 11.96 8.18 -23.61
N ALA A 405 11.21 7.89 -24.66
CA ALA A 405 11.32 6.66 -25.43
C ALA A 405 11.32 6.97 -26.93
N ILE A 406 11.94 6.09 -27.72
CA ILE A 406 11.91 6.12 -29.18
C ILE A 406 11.57 4.74 -29.71
N ALA A 407 10.73 4.65 -30.74
CA ALA A 407 10.47 3.39 -31.41
C ALA A 407 11.77 2.82 -32.01
N THR A 408 12.02 1.54 -31.78
CA THR A 408 13.23 0.82 -32.21
C THR A 408 13.45 0.96 -33.73
N GLU A 409 12.37 1.01 -34.52
CA GLU A 409 12.41 1.23 -35.97
C GLU A 409 12.88 2.63 -36.38
N HIS A 410 12.56 3.67 -35.60
CA HIS A 410 13.04 5.04 -35.83
C HIS A 410 14.50 5.20 -35.40
N LEU A 411 14.91 4.48 -34.36
CA LEU A 411 16.29 4.52 -33.87
C LEU A 411 17.25 3.83 -34.85
N PHE A 412 16.92 2.61 -35.30
CA PHE A 412 17.78 1.80 -36.15
C PHE A 412 17.46 1.89 -37.65
N ALA A 413 16.44 2.64 -38.09
CA ALA A 413 16.00 2.68 -39.49
C ALA A 413 15.76 1.29 -40.12
N GLN A 414 15.21 1.21 -41.34
CA GLN A 414 14.93 -0.08 -41.99
C GLN A 414 16.17 -0.78 -42.59
N SER A 415 17.40 -0.40 -42.20
CA SER A 415 18.62 -0.96 -42.78
C SER A 415 19.41 -1.79 -41.76
N GLN A 416 19.86 -2.98 -42.17
CA GLN A 416 20.70 -3.88 -41.34
C GLN A 416 22.04 -3.27 -40.90
N MET A 417 22.44 -2.11 -41.43
CA MET A 417 23.73 -1.45 -41.12
C MET A 417 23.69 -0.55 -39.88
N ASP A 418 22.50 -0.20 -39.43
CA ASP A 418 22.29 0.77 -38.36
C ASP A 418 22.09 0.10 -36.99
N TYR A 419 21.67 -1.16 -36.97
CA TYR A 419 21.65 -1.97 -35.75
C TYR A 419 23.06 -2.44 -35.36
N PHE A 420 23.37 -2.45 -34.07
CA PHE A 420 24.64 -2.95 -33.54
C PHE A 420 24.46 -3.57 -32.15
N GLN A 421 25.40 -4.44 -31.75
CA GLN A 421 25.52 -4.96 -30.40
C GLN A 421 26.89 -4.54 -29.84
N GLY A 422 26.93 -4.04 -28.61
CA GLY A 422 28.15 -3.51 -27.98
C GLY A 422 28.22 -1.98 -28.08
N PHE A 423 29.40 -1.46 -28.47
CA PHE A 423 29.67 -0.03 -28.55
C PHE A 423 29.82 0.44 -30.01
N LYS A 424 29.32 1.65 -30.30
CA LYS A 424 29.51 2.33 -31.59
C LYS A 424 29.95 3.77 -31.38
N SER A 425 31.03 4.19 -32.05
CA SER A 425 31.59 5.54 -31.92
C SER A 425 30.61 6.61 -32.42
N ARG A 426 30.61 7.78 -31.76
CA ARG A 426 29.86 8.96 -32.18
C ARG A 426 30.14 9.41 -33.62
N ASP A 427 31.34 9.15 -34.12
CA ASP A 427 31.78 9.60 -35.45
C ASP A 427 31.18 8.76 -36.58
N SER A 428 30.56 7.62 -36.26
CA SER A 428 29.96 6.74 -37.26
C SER A 428 28.58 7.23 -37.73
N MET A 429 27.76 7.75 -36.81
CA MET A 429 26.36 8.16 -37.06
C MET A 429 25.80 8.96 -35.89
N SER A 430 24.89 9.90 -36.15
CA SER A 430 24.21 10.67 -35.11
C SER A 430 22.89 10.01 -34.69
N TYR A 431 22.95 8.99 -33.83
CA TYR A 431 21.74 8.46 -33.17
C TYR A 431 21.07 9.51 -32.29
N GLU A 432 21.86 10.43 -31.71
CA GLU A 432 21.35 11.57 -30.94
C GLU A 432 20.33 12.40 -31.75
N GLN A 433 20.64 12.73 -33.00
CA GLN A 433 19.71 13.48 -33.86
C GLN A 433 18.43 12.69 -34.16
N ARG A 434 18.52 11.37 -34.38
CA ARG A 434 17.32 10.53 -34.60
C ARG A 434 16.43 10.50 -33.37
N ILE A 435 17.03 10.36 -32.19
CA ILE A 435 16.33 10.44 -30.91
C ILE A 435 15.61 11.78 -30.82
N LEU A 436 16.31 12.89 -31.01
CA LEU A 436 15.73 14.23 -30.92
C LEU A 436 14.62 14.52 -31.95
N GLN A 437 14.59 13.80 -33.08
CA GLN A 437 13.57 13.92 -34.12
C GLN A 437 12.31 13.09 -33.86
N HIS A 438 12.43 11.97 -33.13
CA HIS A 438 11.39 10.94 -33.05
C HIS A 438 11.02 10.51 -31.63
N TYR A 439 11.57 11.14 -30.60
CA TYR A 439 11.25 10.76 -29.23
C TYR A 439 9.80 11.11 -28.85
N GLU A 440 9.26 10.32 -27.94
CA GLU A 440 8.01 10.56 -27.24
C GLU A 440 8.26 10.47 -25.73
N PHE A 441 7.35 11.03 -24.93
CA PHE A 441 7.36 10.83 -23.47
C PHE A 441 6.21 9.93 -23.08
N GLU A 442 6.53 8.80 -22.47
CA GLU A 442 5.58 7.77 -22.07
C GLU A 442 5.72 7.41 -20.59
N PRO A 443 4.67 6.90 -19.94
CA PRO A 443 4.78 6.34 -18.61
C PRO A 443 5.91 5.30 -18.55
N LYS A 444 6.81 5.40 -17.56
CA LYS A 444 7.95 4.48 -17.43
C LYS A 444 7.51 3.01 -17.46
N GLU A 445 6.43 2.69 -16.76
CA GLU A 445 5.84 1.35 -16.70
C GLU A 445 5.40 0.79 -18.06
N SER A 446 5.01 1.64 -19.03
CA SER A 446 4.57 1.17 -20.35
C SER A 446 5.75 0.82 -21.26
N VAL A 447 6.96 1.30 -20.95
CA VAL A 447 8.16 1.11 -21.79
C VAL A 447 9.22 0.21 -21.17
N GLU A 448 9.14 -0.09 -19.87
CA GLU A 448 10.08 -0.99 -19.14
C GLU A 448 10.11 -2.43 -19.67
N TRP A 449 9.05 -2.86 -20.36
CA TRP A 449 8.95 -4.20 -20.96
C TRP A 449 8.67 -4.17 -22.46
N ASP A 450 8.59 -2.98 -23.07
CA ASP A 450 8.30 -2.82 -24.49
C ASP A 450 9.58 -2.80 -25.34
N THR A 451 9.93 -3.96 -25.89
CA THR A 451 11.10 -4.12 -26.77
C THR A 451 10.98 -3.44 -28.13
N LEU A 452 9.79 -2.96 -28.49
CA LEU A 452 9.58 -2.16 -29.70
C LEU A 452 9.99 -0.69 -29.50
N ARG A 453 10.35 -0.32 -28.27
CA ARG A 453 10.86 0.99 -27.91
C ARG A 453 12.20 0.86 -27.19
N LYS A 454 13.00 1.92 -27.29
CA LYS A 454 14.26 2.09 -26.59
C LYS A 454 14.21 3.38 -25.79
N GLN A 455 14.63 3.31 -24.55
CA GLN A 455 14.73 4.43 -23.62
C GLN A 455 16.16 4.99 -23.70
N PRO A 456 16.37 6.22 -24.19
CA PRO A 456 17.69 6.82 -24.24
C PRO A 456 18.19 7.17 -22.84
N ILE A 457 19.36 6.63 -22.47
CA ILE A 457 20.00 6.86 -21.17
C ILE A 457 21.35 7.55 -21.38
N PRO A 458 21.51 8.82 -20.98
CA PRO A 458 22.83 9.43 -20.86
C PRO A 458 23.64 8.66 -19.81
N TYR A 459 24.74 8.05 -20.24
CA TYR A 459 25.57 7.18 -19.41
C TYR A 459 26.98 7.76 -19.32
N VAL A 460 27.36 8.26 -18.14
CA VAL A 460 28.55 9.09 -17.91
C VAL A 460 29.60 8.30 -17.14
N LEU A 461 30.75 8.09 -17.75
CA LEU A 461 31.95 7.57 -17.10
C LEU A 461 32.70 8.71 -16.41
N VAL A 462 33.10 8.55 -15.15
CA VAL A 462 33.90 9.56 -14.44
C VAL A 462 35.36 9.11 -14.44
N VAL A 463 36.22 9.87 -15.10
CA VAL A 463 37.61 9.49 -15.34
C VAL A 463 38.57 10.60 -14.97
N ASN A 464 39.66 10.24 -14.28
CA ASN A 464 40.80 11.11 -14.05
C ASN A 464 41.94 10.69 -15.00
N PRO A 465 42.24 11.49 -16.04
CA PRO A 465 43.26 11.13 -17.02
C PRO A 465 44.68 11.23 -16.45
N THR A 466 44.91 12.02 -15.40
CA THR A 466 46.23 12.21 -14.78
C THR A 466 46.61 11.02 -13.92
N SER A 467 45.69 10.56 -13.07
CA SER A 467 45.90 9.38 -12.21
C SER A 467 45.59 8.06 -12.93
N LYS A 468 44.99 8.12 -14.13
CA LYS A 468 44.50 6.98 -14.90
C LYS A 468 43.51 6.11 -14.11
N ARG A 469 42.57 6.77 -13.44
CA ARG A 469 41.55 6.13 -12.60
C ARG A 469 40.14 6.40 -13.11
N VAL A 470 39.26 5.43 -12.91
CA VAL A 470 37.82 5.52 -13.23
C VAL A 470 37.02 5.28 -11.96
N LEU A 471 35.89 5.97 -11.82
CA LEU A 471 34.96 5.72 -10.74
C LEU A 471 34.32 4.34 -10.92
N VAL A 472 34.48 3.47 -9.93
CA VAL A 472 33.85 2.16 -9.84
C VAL A 472 32.98 2.16 -8.59
N TYR A 473 31.75 1.68 -8.71
CA TYR A 473 30.81 1.66 -7.60
C TYR A 473 29.93 0.42 -7.60
N LYS A 474 29.35 0.13 -6.44
CA LYS A 474 28.39 -0.95 -6.25
C LYS A 474 26.98 -0.38 -6.06
N ARG A 475 26.01 -0.93 -6.80
CA ARG A 475 24.59 -0.59 -6.61
C ARG A 475 24.14 -1.02 -5.21
N ALA A 476 23.26 -0.22 -4.60
CA ALA A 476 22.52 -0.62 -3.42
C ALA A 476 21.78 -1.96 -3.63
N VAL A 477 21.50 -2.64 -2.53
CA VAL A 477 20.95 -4.02 -2.53
C VAL A 477 19.50 -4.09 -2.05
N ASP A 478 18.97 -2.99 -1.52
CA ASP A 478 17.61 -2.92 -1.00
C ASP A 478 16.71 -2.07 -1.90
N ASP A 479 15.42 -2.42 -1.91
CA ASP A 479 14.40 -1.76 -2.72
C ASP A 479 14.05 -0.35 -2.20
N GLU A 480 14.47 0.01 -0.98
CA GLU A 480 14.22 1.35 -0.41
C GLU A 480 15.15 2.37 -1.07
N THR A 481 16.42 2.00 -1.25
CA THR A 481 17.45 2.89 -1.80
C THR A 481 17.65 2.72 -3.30
N TYR A 482 17.36 1.55 -3.90
CA TYR A 482 17.49 1.34 -5.35
C TYR A 482 16.46 0.36 -5.90
N THR A 483 15.58 0.84 -6.78
CA THR A 483 14.36 0.11 -7.15
C THR A 483 14.53 -0.87 -8.31
N GLU A 484 15.65 -0.83 -9.03
CA GLU A 484 15.93 -1.75 -10.15
C GLU A 484 16.60 -3.03 -9.65
N ARG A 485 15.75 -3.98 -9.23
CA ARG A 485 16.17 -5.27 -8.65
C ARG A 485 17.14 -6.07 -9.52
N ARG A 486 17.04 -5.96 -10.84
CA ARG A 486 17.89 -6.73 -11.77
C ARG A 486 19.35 -6.28 -11.74
N LEU A 487 19.63 -5.08 -11.21
CA LEU A 487 20.96 -4.47 -11.10
C LEU A 487 21.46 -4.33 -9.65
N GLN A 488 20.63 -4.64 -8.65
CA GLN A 488 20.99 -4.55 -7.23
C GLN A 488 22.28 -5.34 -6.93
N GLY A 489 23.18 -4.71 -6.17
CA GLY A 489 24.46 -5.30 -5.78
C GLY A 489 25.51 -5.48 -6.88
N LYS A 490 25.21 -5.13 -8.14
CA LYS A 490 26.18 -5.23 -9.24
C LYS A 490 27.21 -4.11 -9.21
N ILE A 491 28.37 -4.37 -9.82
CA ILE A 491 29.43 -3.38 -10.05
C ILE A 491 29.11 -2.59 -11.32
N SER A 492 29.20 -1.26 -11.21
CA SER A 492 29.06 -0.32 -12.32
C SER A 492 30.20 0.70 -12.38
N ILE A 493 30.45 1.25 -13.56
CA ILE A 493 31.44 2.33 -13.79
C ILE A 493 30.84 3.58 -14.43
N GLY A 494 29.54 3.56 -14.71
CA GLY A 494 28.88 4.65 -15.43
C GLY A 494 27.55 5.00 -14.81
N ILE A 495 27.31 6.30 -14.76
CA ILE A 495 26.17 6.91 -14.10
C ILE A 495 25.17 7.35 -15.14
N GLY A 496 23.92 6.97 -14.98
CA GLY A 496 22.91 7.31 -15.95
C GLY A 496 21.50 7.08 -15.43
N GLY A 497 20.60 7.88 -15.98
CA GLY A 497 19.18 7.85 -15.65
C GLY A 497 18.32 8.26 -16.83
N HIS A 498 17.01 8.21 -16.61
CA HIS A 498 16.02 8.47 -17.65
C HIS A 498 15.95 9.97 -17.97
N VAL A 499 15.78 10.29 -19.25
CA VAL A 499 15.43 11.65 -19.68
C VAL A 499 13.94 11.89 -19.42
N ARG A 500 13.60 13.01 -18.79
CA ARG A 500 12.24 13.33 -18.32
C ARG A 500 11.72 14.62 -18.94
N LYS A 501 10.40 14.86 -18.83
CA LYS A 501 9.79 16.09 -19.38
C LYS A 501 10.42 17.39 -18.85
N LYS A 502 10.89 17.41 -17.59
CA LYS A 502 11.57 18.58 -17.00
C LYS A 502 12.91 18.91 -17.68
N ASP A 503 13.50 17.94 -18.37
CA ASP A 503 14.78 18.10 -19.09
C ASP A 503 14.60 18.86 -20.42
N LEU A 504 13.36 19.13 -20.86
CA LEU A 504 13.03 19.98 -22.02
C LEU A 504 13.34 21.48 -21.82
N SER A 505 13.90 21.85 -20.67
CA SER A 505 14.18 23.24 -20.30
C SER A 505 15.30 23.90 -21.11
N ALA A 506 16.01 23.16 -21.97
CA ALA A 506 17.00 23.71 -22.93
C ALA A 506 16.91 23.01 -24.30
N ASP A 507 17.71 23.50 -25.27
CA ASP A 507 17.68 23.07 -26.67
C ASP A 507 17.93 21.56 -26.90
N ASN A 508 18.59 20.87 -25.95
CA ASN A 508 18.84 19.43 -26.04
C ASN A 508 18.53 18.71 -24.72
N PRO A 509 17.39 18.02 -24.62
CA PRO A 509 16.98 17.33 -23.39
C PRO A 509 17.91 16.19 -22.97
N LEU A 510 18.64 15.57 -23.90
CA LEU A 510 19.61 14.51 -23.58
C LEU A 510 20.79 15.07 -22.79
N LEU A 511 21.25 16.28 -23.14
CA LEU A 511 22.34 16.95 -22.42
C LEU A 511 21.87 17.50 -21.08
N CYS A 512 20.65 18.03 -21.00
CA CYS A 512 20.05 18.43 -19.72
C CYS A 512 19.94 17.26 -18.76
N ALA A 513 19.42 16.12 -19.22
CA ALA A 513 19.33 14.91 -18.41
C ALA A 513 20.72 14.41 -17.99
N ARG A 514 21.71 14.40 -18.89
CA ARG A 514 23.10 14.08 -18.56
C ARG A 514 23.62 14.92 -17.40
N ASP A 515 23.48 16.24 -17.50
CA ASP A 515 24.02 17.17 -16.50
C ASP A 515 23.24 17.05 -15.18
N ARG A 516 21.92 16.85 -15.24
CA ARG A 516 21.09 16.63 -14.06
C ARG A 516 21.49 15.34 -13.33
N GLU A 517 21.46 14.20 -14.01
CA GLU A 517 21.78 12.90 -13.40
C GLU A 517 23.21 12.91 -12.82
N PHE A 518 24.18 13.47 -13.55
CA PHE A 518 25.55 13.62 -13.05
C PHE A 518 25.62 14.45 -11.75
N ASN A 519 24.92 15.59 -11.69
CA ASN A 519 24.95 16.47 -10.52
C ASN A 519 24.10 15.97 -9.34
N GLU A 520 23.06 15.18 -9.61
CA GLU A 520 22.23 14.50 -8.61
C GLU A 520 23.00 13.35 -7.96
N GLU A 521 23.80 12.60 -8.72
CA GLU A 521 24.50 11.41 -8.21
C GLU A 521 25.93 11.67 -7.74
N ILE A 522 26.63 12.70 -8.23
CA ILE A 522 28.06 12.89 -7.97
C ILE A 522 28.41 14.27 -7.44
N GLU A 523 29.34 14.28 -6.48
CA GLU A 523 30.08 15.44 -6.02
C GLU A 523 31.55 15.30 -6.42
N THR A 524 32.12 16.34 -7.04
CA THR A 524 33.56 16.40 -7.37
C THR A 524 34.14 17.76 -7.00
N ARG A 525 35.43 17.79 -6.65
CA ARG A 525 36.15 19.05 -6.37
C ARG A 525 36.70 19.66 -7.66
N GLY A 526 35.85 20.36 -8.41
CA GLY A 526 36.24 21.09 -9.64
C GLY A 526 35.24 20.88 -10.79
N PRO A 527 35.43 21.59 -11.93
CA PRO A 527 34.56 21.40 -13.08
C PRO A 527 34.87 20.07 -13.79
N ALA A 528 33.83 19.32 -14.15
CA ALA A 528 33.95 18.13 -14.98
C ALA A 528 33.82 18.52 -16.47
N ARG A 529 34.80 18.13 -17.30
CA ARG A 529 34.72 18.37 -18.75
C ARG A 529 34.08 17.17 -19.44
N MET A 530 32.90 17.37 -20.02
CA MET A 530 32.15 16.31 -20.69
C MET A 530 32.63 16.07 -22.13
N LYS A 531 32.76 14.80 -22.53
CA LYS A 531 33.00 14.37 -23.92
C LYS A 531 32.05 13.25 -24.28
N HIS A 532 31.28 13.42 -25.35
CA HIS A 532 30.50 12.33 -25.95
C HIS A 532 31.45 11.34 -26.63
N LEU A 533 31.35 10.07 -26.27
CA LEU A 533 32.18 8.98 -26.80
C LEU A 533 31.45 8.19 -27.89
N GLY A 534 30.15 7.93 -27.71
CA GLY A 534 29.37 7.14 -28.65
C GLY A 534 28.10 6.58 -28.03
N TYR A 535 27.75 5.36 -28.41
CA TYR A 535 26.48 4.73 -28.07
C TYR A 535 26.68 3.28 -27.66
N ILE A 536 25.80 2.79 -26.79
CA ILE A 536 25.74 1.41 -26.33
C ILE A 536 24.37 0.83 -26.69
N ASN A 537 24.35 -0.29 -27.39
CA ASN A 537 23.15 -1.10 -27.57
C ASN A 537 23.49 -2.55 -27.24
N TYR A 538 22.69 -3.18 -26.39
CA TYR A 538 22.88 -4.56 -25.99
C TYR A 538 21.53 -5.21 -25.69
N ASP A 539 21.24 -6.36 -26.28
CA ASP A 539 19.95 -7.04 -26.12
C ASP A 539 20.09 -8.39 -25.40
N GLY A 540 21.21 -8.60 -24.68
CA GLY A 540 21.52 -9.85 -23.99
C GLY A 540 20.88 -10.01 -22.61
N ASP A 541 20.30 -8.93 -22.05
CA ASP A 541 19.59 -8.95 -20.76
C ASP A 541 18.33 -8.08 -20.83
N ASP A 542 17.40 -8.28 -19.87
CA ASP A 542 16.08 -7.65 -19.88
C ASP A 542 16.12 -6.14 -19.74
N VAL A 543 17.08 -5.60 -18.99
CA VAL A 543 17.22 -4.15 -18.80
C VAL A 543 17.75 -3.52 -20.08
N SER A 544 18.87 -4.03 -20.61
CA SER A 544 19.53 -3.48 -21.78
C SER A 544 18.65 -3.56 -23.04
N ARG A 545 17.77 -4.56 -23.13
CA ARG A 545 16.84 -4.76 -24.27
C ARG A 545 15.91 -3.58 -24.51
N VAL A 546 15.55 -2.83 -23.47
CA VAL A 546 14.67 -1.66 -23.56
C VAL A 546 15.40 -0.33 -23.40
N HIS A 547 16.73 -0.35 -23.18
CA HIS A 547 17.54 0.84 -22.99
C HIS A 547 18.55 1.05 -24.13
N PHE A 548 18.89 2.32 -24.40
CA PHE A 548 19.92 2.71 -25.36
C PHE A 548 20.87 3.72 -24.72
N GLY A 549 22.13 3.33 -24.54
CA GLY A 549 23.12 4.13 -23.83
C GLY A 549 23.72 5.20 -24.73
N ILE A 550 23.76 6.44 -24.26
CA ILE A 550 24.51 7.53 -24.88
C ILE A 550 25.73 7.77 -24.00
N LEU A 551 26.88 7.26 -24.45
CA LEU A 551 28.08 7.16 -23.63
C LEU A 551 28.86 8.48 -23.63
N TYR A 552 29.10 9.02 -22.44
CA TYR A 552 29.93 10.20 -22.19
C TYR A 552 31.09 9.87 -21.25
N ALA A 553 32.15 10.67 -21.30
CA ALA A 553 33.17 10.74 -20.27
C ALA A 553 33.18 12.14 -19.63
N ALA A 554 33.10 12.18 -18.30
CA ALA A 554 33.38 13.32 -17.46
C ALA A 554 34.85 13.26 -17.05
N PHE A 555 35.68 14.14 -17.62
CA PHE A 555 37.08 14.28 -17.20
C PHE A 555 37.15 15.16 -15.95
N VAL A 556 37.72 14.60 -14.88
CA VAL A 556 37.93 15.27 -13.60
C VAL A 556 39.43 15.37 -13.30
N ASP A 557 39.82 16.44 -12.61
CA ASP A 557 41.23 16.68 -12.24
C ASP A 557 41.58 16.18 -10.83
N THR A 558 40.64 15.49 -10.17
CA THR A 558 40.75 15.00 -8.79
C THR A 558 40.21 13.57 -8.67
N ASP A 559 40.78 12.79 -7.76
CA ASP A 559 40.25 11.48 -7.36
C ASP A 559 39.25 11.58 -6.17
N ASP A 560 39.07 12.77 -5.59
CA ASP A 560 38.03 13.04 -4.57
C ASP A 560 36.67 13.24 -5.26
N VAL A 561 36.08 12.09 -5.63
CA VAL A 561 34.76 11.95 -6.27
C VAL A 561 33.88 11.17 -5.31
N ARG A 562 32.73 11.73 -4.92
CA ARG A 562 31.85 11.13 -3.92
C ARG A 562 30.43 10.96 -4.46
N PRO A 563 29.78 9.81 -4.22
CA PRO A 563 28.37 9.66 -4.53
C PRO A 563 27.53 10.52 -3.58
N LYS A 564 26.49 11.16 -4.12
CA LYS A 564 25.45 11.89 -3.40
C LYS A 564 24.19 11.07 -3.18
N SER A 565 24.00 10.04 -4.00
CA SER A 565 22.80 9.21 -4.00
C SER A 565 22.96 8.00 -3.08
N ALA A 566 21.90 7.67 -2.34
CA ALA A 566 21.80 6.42 -1.58
C ALA A 566 21.73 5.16 -2.48
N GLU A 567 21.48 5.34 -3.79
CA GLU A 567 21.51 4.27 -4.80
C GLU A 567 22.90 3.62 -4.96
N VAL A 568 23.94 4.27 -4.44
CA VAL A 568 25.34 3.82 -4.47
C VAL A 568 25.76 3.33 -3.08
N HIS A 569 25.99 2.02 -2.96
CA HIS A 569 26.41 1.40 -1.70
C HIS A 569 27.86 1.75 -1.32
N SER A 570 28.74 1.73 -2.32
CA SER A 570 30.16 2.09 -2.17
C SER A 570 30.71 2.57 -3.50
N ALA A 571 31.65 3.52 -3.49
CA ALA A 571 32.29 4.04 -4.70
C ALA A 571 33.76 4.40 -4.43
N GLU A 572 34.63 4.16 -5.42
CA GLU A 572 36.05 4.47 -5.37
C GLU A 572 36.62 4.78 -6.75
N MET A 573 37.58 5.70 -6.83
CA MET A 573 38.38 5.94 -8.03
C MET A 573 39.49 4.88 -8.15
N MET A 574 39.28 3.88 -9.00
CA MET A 574 40.15 2.71 -9.15
C MET A 574 41.00 2.77 -10.41
N THR A 575 42.18 2.13 -10.38
CA THR A 575 42.95 1.86 -11.61
C THR A 575 42.26 0.75 -12.42
N LEU A 576 42.62 0.61 -13.70
CA LEU A 576 42.09 -0.49 -14.53
C LEU A 576 42.47 -1.86 -13.98
N ASP A 577 43.69 -2.01 -13.45
CA ASP A 577 44.17 -3.27 -12.87
C ASP A 577 43.38 -3.64 -11.60
N ASP A 578 43.09 -2.65 -10.74
CA ASP A 578 42.27 -2.85 -9.54
C ASP A 578 40.83 -3.21 -9.90
N TYR A 579 40.24 -2.54 -10.91
CA TYR A 579 38.92 -2.88 -11.42
C TYR A 579 38.86 -4.31 -11.97
N HIS A 580 39.81 -4.72 -12.80
CA HIS A 580 39.84 -6.07 -13.38
C HIS A 580 39.98 -7.12 -12.27
N THR A 581 40.82 -6.87 -11.26
CA THR A 581 40.96 -7.72 -10.08
C THR A 581 39.65 -7.83 -9.30
N LEU A 582 38.90 -6.74 -9.15
CA LEU A 582 37.60 -6.72 -8.48
C LEU A 582 36.53 -7.47 -9.29
N ALA A 583 36.52 -7.30 -10.61
CA ALA A 583 35.53 -7.87 -11.53
C ALA A 583 35.65 -9.40 -11.67
N GLU A 584 36.82 -9.98 -11.41
CA GLU A 584 37.06 -11.44 -11.45
C GLU A 584 36.61 -12.19 -10.19
N LYS A 585 36.29 -11.48 -9.10
CA LYS A 585 35.88 -12.08 -7.84
C LYS A 585 34.48 -12.72 -7.95
N PRO A 586 34.31 -14.01 -7.57
CA PRO A 586 33.04 -14.73 -7.73
C PRO A 586 31.83 -14.12 -7.00
N GLU A 587 32.07 -13.37 -5.94
CA GLU A 587 31.04 -12.72 -5.13
C GLU A 587 30.44 -11.45 -5.77
N TYR A 588 31.01 -10.96 -6.88
CA TYR A 588 30.52 -9.78 -7.57
C TYR A 588 30.05 -10.09 -8.99
N GLU A 589 28.98 -9.44 -9.40
CA GLU A 589 28.48 -9.46 -10.77
C GLU A 589 28.64 -8.06 -11.39
N VAL A 590 29.15 -7.99 -12.61
CA VAL A 590 29.39 -6.72 -13.32
C VAL A 590 28.28 -6.46 -14.33
N GLU A 591 27.76 -5.23 -14.36
CA GLU A 591 26.73 -4.81 -15.32
C GLU A 591 27.18 -4.97 -16.78
N ALA A 592 26.24 -5.28 -17.68
CA ALA A 592 26.54 -5.50 -19.09
C ALA A 592 27.13 -4.24 -19.76
N TRP A 593 26.56 -3.06 -19.50
CA TRP A 593 27.07 -1.80 -20.03
C TRP A 593 28.44 -1.44 -19.49
N THR A 594 28.75 -1.84 -18.25
CA THR A 594 30.09 -1.67 -17.68
C THR A 594 31.12 -2.50 -18.43
N LYS A 595 30.81 -3.76 -18.75
CA LYS A 595 31.69 -4.63 -19.57
C LYS A 595 31.94 -4.06 -20.97
N ILE A 596 30.97 -3.35 -21.55
CA ILE A 596 31.10 -2.70 -22.87
C ILE A 596 31.89 -1.38 -22.76
N ALA A 597 31.60 -0.57 -21.73
CA ALA A 597 32.14 0.76 -21.57
C ALA A 597 33.60 0.78 -21.10
N ILE A 598 34.05 -0.25 -20.36
CA ILE A 598 35.42 -0.32 -19.83
C ILE A 598 36.47 -0.29 -20.95
N GLU A 599 36.19 -0.90 -22.11
CA GLU A 599 37.06 -0.84 -23.29
C GLU A 599 37.31 0.59 -23.77
N GLN A 600 36.36 1.50 -23.56
CA GLN A 600 36.54 2.92 -23.92
C GLN A 600 37.40 3.64 -22.88
N VAL A 601 37.32 3.27 -21.61
CA VAL A 601 38.22 3.78 -20.55
C VAL A 601 39.66 3.38 -20.87
N GLU A 602 39.90 2.14 -21.26
CA GLU A 602 41.24 1.66 -21.67
C GLU A 602 41.83 2.47 -22.82
N LYS A 603 40.99 2.88 -23.79
CA LYS A 603 41.42 3.76 -24.89
C LYS A 603 41.67 5.20 -24.45
N LEU A 604 40.98 5.68 -23.43
CA LEU A 604 41.19 7.04 -22.89
C LEU A 604 42.47 7.16 -22.07
N PHE A 605 42.99 6.06 -21.52
CA PHE A 605 44.23 6.03 -20.73
C PHE A 605 45.49 5.66 -21.52
N LYS A 606 45.32 5.25 -22.78
CA LYS A 606 46.38 5.09 -23.78
C LYS A 606 46.70 6.43 -24.42
#